data_AF-A0A1Q3TIA6-F1
#
_entry.id   AF-A0A1Q3TIA6-F1
#
_cell.length_a   1.000
_cell.length_b   1.000
_cell.length_c   1.000
_cell.angle_alpha   90.00
_cell.angle_beta   90.00
_cell.angle_gamma   90.00
#
_symmetry.space_group_name_H-M   'P 1'
#
loop_
_entity.id
_entity.type
_entity.pdbx_description
1 polymer ?
#
loop_
_entity_poly.entity_id
_entity_poly.type
_entity_poly.pdbx_seq_one_letter_code
_entity_poly.pdbx_strand_id
1 'polypeptide(L)'
;MIPNPTRPDYYWENQYYLDEEQAERKSMDKAAKVAARNTAIWLSAFFKIAQACFLWSGVLLTAYLILKDTALFISSAVWEKIILLVGVAYLLNCVVFFFKGIMTAQRIANRKVWVLFWLINYCFVCLIPALLVYFFVENLIGPSSTNPDARITGYFYWSIGAGVLSALWIYSKSGLSNNQTIRICNWAYKIGLSTGKRR
;
A
#
# COMPACT_ATOMS: atom_id res chain seq x y z
N MET A 1 27.04 -33.34 29.54
CA MET A 1 27.06 -34.21 30.74
C MET A 1 25.62 -34.49 31.11
N ILE A 2 25.22 -35.76 31.23
CA ILE A 2 23.86 -36.11 31.65
C ILE A 2 23.83 -36.05 33.18
N PRO A 3 23.00 -35.20 33.81
CA PRO A 3 22.99 -35.06 35.26
C PRO A 3 22.44 -36.34 35.92
N ASN A 4 23.05 -36.74 37.04
CA ASN A 4 22.70 -37.97 37.75
C ASN A 4 21.42 -37.75 38.61
N PRO A 5 20.31 -38.47 38.33
CA PRO A 5 19.01 -38.27 38.98
C PRO A 5 18.97 -38.71 40.46
N THR A 6 20.01 -39.36 40.96
CA THR A 6 20.09 -39.80 42.37
C THR A 6 20.65 -38.76 43.33
N ARG A 7 21.11 -37.62 42.80
CA ARG A 7 21.64 -36.54 43.63
C ARG A 7 20.47 -35.82 44.32
N PRO A 8 20.50 -35.59 45.65
CA PRO A 8 19.39 -34.98 46.41
C PRO A 8 19.03 -33.56 45.94
N ASP A 9 19.83 -33.02 45.05
CA ASP A 9 19.88 -31.64 44.66
C ASP A 9 19.47 -31.44 43.17
N TYR A 10 19.29 -32.55 42.48
CA TYR A 10 18.89 -32.66 41.08
C TYR A 10 17.56 -31.94 40.76
N TYR A 11 16.58 -32.02 41.66
CA TYR A 11 15.24 -31.48 41.41
C TYR A 11 15.24 -29.95 41.37
N TRP A 12 15.96 -29.29 42.28
CA TRP A 12 16.01 -27.83 42.29
C TRP A 12 16.90 -27.29 41.17
N GLU A 13 17.95 -28.01 40.80
CA GLU A 13 18.86 -27.60 39.72
C GLU A 13 18.16 -27.69 38.36
N ASN A 14 17.42 -28.78 38.12
CA ASN A 14 16.66 -28.96 36.89
C ASN A 14 15.49 -27.97 36.77
N GLN A 15 14.82 -27.65 37.89
CA GLN A 15 13.77 -26.62 37.91
C GLN A 15 14.34 -25.24 37.57
N TYR A 16 15.52 -24.91 38.09
CA TYR A 16 16.22 -23.67 37.82
C TYR A 16 16.58 -23.53 36.33
N TYR A 17 17.17 -24.57 35.72
CA TYR A 17 17.47 -24.55 34.28
C TYR A 17 16.22 -24.44 33.39
N LEU A 18 15.12 -25.11 33.77
CA LEU A 18 13.85 -24.99 33.06
C LEU A 18 13.24 -23.59 33.16
N ASP A 19 13.34 -22.95 34.32
CA ASP A 19 12.86 -21.57 34.53
C ASP A 19 13.73 -20.55 33.79
N GLU A 20 15.06 -20.74 33.74
CA GLU A 20 15.98 -19.94 32.92
C GLU A 20 15.68 -20.09 31.42
N GLU A 21 15.53 -21.31 30.90
CA GLU A 21 15.16 -21.53 29.49
C GLU A 21 13.81 -20.90 29.14
N GLN A 22 12.83 -20.95 30.05
CA GLN A 22 11.54 -20.29 29.84
C GLN A 22 11.65 -18.76 29.89
N ALA A 23 12.51 -18.21 30.76
CA ALA A 23 12.76 -16.78 30.84
C ALA A 23 13.47 -16.27 29.58
N GLU A 24 14.42 -17.03 29.03
CA GLU A 24 15.09 -16.74 27.75
C GLU A 24 14.13 -16.82 26.57
N ARG A 25 13.30 -17.86 26.47
CA ARG A 25 12.27 -17.94 25.39
C ARG A 25 11.29 -16.78 25.47
N LYS A 26 10.84 -16.41 26.68
CA LYS A 26 9.95 -15.26 26.89
C LYS A 26 10.64 -13.93 26.58
N SER A 27 11.93 -13.78 26.83
CA SER A 27 12.68 -12.57 26.49
C SER A 27 12.92 -12.45 24.98
N MET A 28 13.23 -13.56 24.30
CA MET A 28 13.33 -13.63 22.84
C MET A 28 11.99 -13.34 22.15
N ASP A 29 10.88 -13.90 22.63
CA ASP A 29 9.54 -13.62 22.10
C ASP A 29 9.13 -12.16 22.27
N LYS A 30 9.50 -11.55 23.41
CA LYS A 30 9.30 -10.12 23.66
C LYS A 30 10.17 -9.27 22.72
N ALA A 31 11.44 -9.63 22.52
CA ALA A 31 12.33 -8.94 21.60
C ALA A 31 11.83 -9.04 20.14
N ALA A 32 11.37 -10.21 19.70
CA ALA A 32 10.79 -10.43 18.38
C ALA A 32 9.51 -9.61 18.18
N LYS A 33 8.60 -9.56 19.17
CA LYS A 33 7.40 -8.73 19.11
C LYS A 33 7.70 -7.23 19.07
N VAL A 34 8.73 -6.78 19.80
CA VAL A 34 9.19 -5.38 19.77
C VAL A 34 9.81 -5.04 18.41
N ALA A 35 10.62 -5.92 17.84
CA ALA A 35 11.19 -5.75 16.51
C ALA A 35 10.10 -5.71 15.41
N ALA A 36 9.13 -6.62 15.47
CA ALA A 36 7.97 -6.64 14.57
C ALA A 36 7.12 -5.35 14.68
N ARG A 37 6.94 -4.84 15.91
CA ARG A 37 6.23 -3.57 16.13
C ARG A 37 7.01 -2.38 15.58
N ASN A 38 8.32 -2.33 15.81
CA ASN A 38 9.17 -1.25 15.32
C ASN A 38 9.25 -1.24 13.80
N THR A 39 9.42 -2.40 13.17
CA THR A 39 9.40 -2.53 11.70
C THR A 39 8.05 -2.10 11.13
N ALA A 40 6.93 -2.48 11.73
CA ALA A 40 5.61 -2.03 11.32
C ALA A 40 5.44 -0.49 11.46
N ILE A 41 5.96 0.11 12.53
CA ILE A 41 5.94 1.58 12.71
C ILE A 41 6.75 2.26 11.61
N TRP A 42 7.99 1.82 11.36
CA TRP A 42 8.84 2.38 10.31
C TRP A 42 8.23 2.23 8.92
N LEU A 43 7.68 1.05 8.62
CA LEU A 43 6.98 0.80 7.37
C LEU A 43 5.78 1.74 7.22
N SER A 44 4.99 1.92 8.28
CA SER A 44 3.84 2.83 8.26
C SER A 44 4.25 4.30 8.11
N ALA A 45 5.36 4.71 8.73
CA ALA A 45 5.91 6.05 8.60
C ALA A 45 6.42 6.30 7.17
N PHE A 46 7.13 5.34 6.60
CA PHE A 46 7.57 5.37 5.21
C PHE A 46 6.38 5.55 4.25
N PHE A 47 5.32 4.75 4.41
CA PHE A 47 4.12 4.90 3.57
C PHE A 47 3.43 6.25 3.74
N LYS A 48 3.39 6.82 4.95
CA LYS A 48 2.83 8.17 5.18
C LYS A 48 3.65 9.26 4.50
N ILE A 49 4.98 9.18 4.58
CA ILE A 49 5.88 10.12 3.92
C ILE A 49 5.75 9.98 2.40
N ALA A 50 5.76 8.75 1.88
CA ALA A 50 5.54 8.48 0.46
C ALA A 50 4.19 9.03 -0.03
N GLN A 51 3.12 8.88 0.77
CA GLN A 51 1.81 9.45 0.46
C GLN A 51 1.83 10.99 0.48
N ALA A 52 2.55 11.62 1.42
CA ALA A 52 2.71 13.07 1.45
C ALA A 52 3.49 13.56 0.22
N CYS A 53 4.63 12.95 -0.11
CA CYS A 53 5.39 13.24 -1.33
C CYS A 53 4.52 13.06 -2.58
N PHE A 54 3.65 12.05 -2.60
CA PHE A 54 2.72 11.83 -3.69
C PHE A 54 1.66 12.94 -3.80
N LEU A 55 1.12 13.46 -2.70
CA LEU A 55 0.19 14.59 -2.74
C LEU A 55 0.84 15.87 -3.32
N TRP A 56 2.11 16.10 -2.98
CA TRP A 56 2.90 17.23 -3.50
C TRP A 56 3.54 16.95 -4.86
N SER A 57 3.37 15.74 -5.41
CA SER A 57 4.02 15.35 -6.66
C SER A 57 3.57 16.18 -7.86
N GLY A 58 2.33 16.70 -7.86
CA GLY A 58 1.86 17.63 -8.89
C GLY A 58 2.69 18.92 -8.95
N VAL A 59 3.09 19.46 -7.79
CA VAL A 59 3.96 20.65 -7.69
C VAL A 59 5.39 20.31 -8.11
N LEU A 60 5.89 19.12 -7.75
CA LEU A 60 7.19 18.62 -8.20
C LEU A 60 7.23 18.43 -9.71
N LEU A 61 6.14 17.95 -10.31
CA LEU A 61 6.03 17.75 -11.76
C LEU A 61 5.98 19.08 -12.52
N THR A 62 5.22 20.07 -12.03
CA THR A 62 5.22 21.40 -12.64
C THR A 62 6.58 22.09 -12.47
N ALA A 63 7.21 22.00 -11.30
CA ALA A 63 8.56 22.51 -11.09
C ALA A 63 9.57 21.84 -12.04
N TYR A 64 9.47 20.52 -12.23
CA TYR A 64 10.31 19.79 -13.17
C TYR A 64 10.13 20.25 -14.62
N LEU A 65 8.89 20.41 -15.10
CA LEU A 65 8.62 20.89 -16.45
C LEU A 65 9.18 22.30 -16.68
N ILE A 66 9.06 23.19 -15.70
CA ILE A 66 9.63 24.55 -15.74
C ILE A 66 11.16 24.52 -15.74
N LEU A 67 11.78 23.69 -14.90
CA LEU A 67 13.25 23.56 -14.85
C LEU A 67 13.83 22.93 -16.11
N LYS A 68 13.10 22.00 -16.74
CA LYS A 68 13.48 21.39 -18.02
C LYS A 68 13.42 22.42 -19.15
N ASP A 69 12.37 23.23 -19.20
CA ASP A 69 12.19 24.29 -20.20
C ASP A 69 13.24 25.41 -20.07
N THR A 70 13.65 25.72 -18.84
CA THR A 70 14.67 26.75 -18.55
C THR A 70 16.13 26.27 -18.73
N ALA A 71 16.37 25.04 -19.18
CA ALA A 71 17.69 24.42 -19.37
C ALA A 71 18.62 24.44 -18.14
N LEU A 72 18.09 24.75 -16.95
CA LEU A 72 18.84 24.82 -15.68
C LEU A 72 19.03 23.44 -15.02
N PHE A 73 18.52 22.37 -15.64
CA PHE A 73 18.50 21.03 -15.06
C PHE A 73 19.37 20.04 -15.85
N ILE A 74 20.45 19.58 -15.23
CA ILE A 74 21.27 18.47 -15.73
C ILE A 74 20.56 17.17 -15.36
N SER A 75 19.68 16.71 -16.25
CA SER A 75 18.86 15.51 -16.08
C SER A 75 19.71 14.24 -16.22
N SER A 76 19.58 13.30 -15.28
CA SER A 76 19.97 11.91 -15.53
C SER A 76 18.77 11.17 -16.12
N ALA A 77 19.00 10.33 -17.12
CA ALA A 77 17.94 9.57 -17.81
C ALA A 77 17.09 8.69 -16.86
N VAL A 78 17.61 8.37 -15.67
CA VAL A 78 16.91 7.61 -14.63
C VAL A 78 15.91 8.50 -13.87
N TRP A 79 16.32 9.71 -13.47
CA TRP A 79 15.45 10.64 -12.75
C TRP A 79 14.26 11.08 -13.60
N GLU A 80 14.48 11.24 -14.90
CA GLU A 80 13.42 11.52 -15.88
C GLU A 80 12.32 10.46 -15.90
N LYS A 81 12.72 9.18 -15.93
CA LYS A 81 11.79 8.05 -15.91
C LYS A 81 11.02 7.98 -14.60
N ILE A 82 11.68 8.24 -13.47
CA ILE A 82 11.05 8.24 -12.15
C ILE A 82 10.00 9.36 -12.04
N ILE A 83 10.34 10.58 -12.46
CA ILE A 83 9.42 11.72 -12.41
C ILE A 83 8.22 11.49 -13.33
N LEU A 84 8.44 10.96 -14.54
CA LEU A 84 7.35 10.60 -15.44
C LEU A 84 6.42 9.54 -14.84
N LEU A 85 6.98 8.50 -14.22
CA LEU A 85 6.21 7.45 -13.56
C LEU A 85 5.37 8.00 -12.40
N VAL A 86 5.97 8.83 -11.55
CA VAL A 86 5.26 9.53 -10.46
C VAL A 86 4.15 10.44 -11.02
N GLY A 87 4.42 11.14 -12.11
CA GLY A 87 3.47 12.01 -12.79
C GLY A 87 2.26 11.28 -13.35
N VAL A 88 2.49 10.16 -14.05
CA VAL A 88 1.41 9.31 -14.55
C VAL A 88 0.58 8.76 -13.40
N ALA A 89 1.22 8.29 -12.33
CA ALA A 89 0.52 7.83 -11.14
C ALA A 89 -0.33 8.94 -10.50
N TYR A 90 0.19 10.17 -10.44
CA TYR A 90 -0.55 11.35 -9.97
C TYR A 90 -1.79 11.65 -10.81
N LEU A 91 -1.65 11.72 -12.14
CA LEU A 91 -2.76 11.96 -13.05
C LEU A 91 -3.85 10.88 -12.93
N LEU A 92 -3.46 9.60 -12.83
CA LEU A 92 -4.41 8.51 -12.60
C LEU A 92 -5.17 8.70 -11.28
N ASN A 93 -4.49 9.12 -10.21
CA ASN A 93 -5.15 9.42 -8.94
C ASN A 93 -6.08 10.63 -9.03
N CYS A 94 -5.71 11.69 -9.74
CA CYS A 94 -6.60 12.82 -10.00
C CYS A 94 -7.88 12.39 -10.73
N VAL A 95 -7.76 11.55 -11.75
CA VAL A 95 -8.90 10.98 -12.49
C VAL A 95 -9.80 10.15 -11.56
N VAL A 96 -9.22 9.32 -10.70
CA VAL A 96 -9.94 8.53 -9.68
C VAL A 96 -10.71 9.42 -8.72
N PHE A 97 -10.09 10.50 -8.20
CA PHE A 97 -10.75 11.45 -7.31
C PHE A 97 -11.86 12.24 -8.01
N PHE A 98 -11.64 12.62 -9.28
CA PHE A 98 -12.63 13.30 -10.10
C PHE A 98 -13.89 12.44 -10.30
N PHE A 99 -13.72 11.16 -10.69
CA PHE A 99 -14.83 10.22 -10.80
C PHE A 99 -15.53 9.98 -9.47
N LYS A 100 -14.79 9.95 -8.35
CA LYS A 100 -15.38 9.81 -7.00
C LYS A 100 -16.23 11.04 -6.63
N GLY A 101 -15.82 12.24 -7.06
CA GLY A 101 -16.60 13.46 -6.93
C GLY A 101 -17.91 13.40 -7.72
N ILE A 102 -17.84 13.03 -9.00
CA ILE A 102 -19.02 12.87 -9.88
C ILE A 102 -19.98 11.81 -9.31
N MET A 103 -19.45 10.66 -8.89
CA MET A 103 -20.22 9.59 -8.27
C MET A 103 -20.98 10.08 -7.04
N THR A 104 -20.33 10.89 -6.19
CA THR A 104 -20.95 11.47 -4.99
C THR A 104 -22.07 12.44 -5.35
N ALA A 105 -21.86 13.31 -6.35
CA ALA A 105 -22.89 14.24 -6.83
C ALA A 105 -24.11 13.50 -7.41
N GLN A 106 -23.88 12.46 -8.21
CA GLN A 106 -24.95 11.63 -8.77
C GLN A 106 -25.71 10.84 -7.70
N ARG A 107 -25.01 10.37 -6.65
CA ARG A 107 -25.61 9.68 -5.51
C ARG A 107 -26.52 10.61 -4.71
N ILE A 108 -26.12 11.86 -4.49
CA ILE A 108 -26.96 12.89 -3.84
C ILE A 108 -28.20 13.18 -4.70
N ALA A 109 -28.04 13.22 -6.03
CA ALA A 109 -29.15 13.40 -6.98
C ALA A 109 -30.05 12.15 -7.15
N ASN A 110 -29.80 11.07 -6.39
CA ASN A 110 -30.52 9.78 -6.44
C ASN A 110 -30.57 9.12 -7.84
N ARG A 111 -29.58 9.42 -8.70
CA ARG A 111 -29.49 8.88 -10.06
C ARG A 111 -28.62 7.64 -10.09
N LYS A 112 -29.16 6.50 -10.55
CA LYS A 112 -28.45 5.20 -10.62
C LYS A 112 -27.16 5.20 -11.46
N VAL A 113 -26.91 6.24 -12.25
CA VAL A 113 -25.68 6.45 -13.03
C VAL A 113 -24.41 6.44 -12.16
N TRP A 114 -24.53 6.73 -10.85
CA TRP A 114 -23.41 6.61 -9.91
C TRP A 114 -22.77 5.21 -9.90
N VAL A 115 -23.53 4.15 -10.18
CA VAL A 115 -23.03 2.76 -10.23
C VAL A 115 -22.06 2.55 -11.40
N LEU A 116 -22.30 3.21 -12.53
CA LEU A 116 -21.43 3.12 -13.69
C LEU A 116 -20.08 3.79 -13.42
N PHE A 117 -20.08 4.98 -12.82
CA PHE A 117 -18.86 5.64 -12.37
C PHE A 117 -18.14 4.86 -11.27
N TRP A 118 -18.88 4.21 -10.38
CA TRP A 118 -18.31 3.31 -9.38
C TRP A 118 -17.59 2.14 -10.04
N LEU A 119 -18.19 1.49 -11.04
CA LEU A 119 -17.60 0.35 -11.73
C LEU A 119 -16.34 0.74 -12.51
N ILE A 120 -16.36 1.88 -13.21
CA ILE A 120 -15.18 2.43 -13.88
C ILE A 120 -14.06 2.67 -12.86
N ASN A 121 -14.38 3.36 -11.75
CA ASN A 121 -13.39 3.69 -10.73
C ASN A 121 -12.85 2.43 -10.03
N TYR A 122 -13.72 1.44 -9.79
CA TYR A 122 -13.32 0.12 -9.29
C TYR A 122 -12.34 -0.57 -10.24
N CYS A 123 -12.61 -0.57 -11.55
CA CYS A 123 -11.68 -1.12 -12.53
C CYS A 123 -10.32 -0.42 -12.47
N PHE A 124 -10.28 0.92 -12.48
CA PHE A 124 -8.99 1.63 -12.42
C PHE A 124 -8.23 1.39 -11.11
N VAL A 125 -8.90 1.45 -9.96
CA VAL A 125 -8.23 1.37 -8.65
C VAL A 125 -7.91 -0.06 -8.24
N CYS A 126 -8.74 -1.04 -8.62
CA CYS A 126 -8.57 -2.42 -8.19
C CYS A 126 -7.93 -3.31 -9.27
N LEU A 127 -8.27 -3.18 -10.57
CA LEU A 127 -7.64 -4.03 -11.59
C LEU A 127 -6.18 -3.65 -11.85
N ILE A 128 -5.83 -2.36 -11.95
CA ILE A 128 -4.45 -1.97 -12.29
C ILE A 128 -3.45 -2.51 -11.26
N PRO A 129 -3.64 -2.32 -9.94
CA PRO A 129 -2.71 -2.89 -8.96
C PRO A 129 -2.78 -4.42 -8.88
N ALA A 130 -3.97 -5.01 -9.07
CA ALA A 130 -4.10 -6.47 -9.06
C ALA A 130 -3.36 -7.12 -10.22
N LEU A 131 -3.37 -6.50 -11.40
CA LEU A 131 -2.57 -6.92 -12.55
C LEU A 131 -1.08 -6.76 -12.28
N LEU A 132 -0.66 -5.66 -11.64
CA LEU A 132 0.75 -5.48 -11.25
C LEU A 132 1.22 -6.57 -10.27
N VAL A 133 0.41 -6.88 -9.26
CA VAL A 133 0.71 -7.97 -8.31
C VAL A 133 0.73 -9.32 -9.02
N TYR A 134 -0.21 -9.56 -9.93
CA TYR A 134 -0.23 -10.77 -10.77
C TYR A 134 1.07 -10.91 -11.56
N PHE A 135 1.49 -9.89 -12.31
CA PHE A 135 2.75 -9.93 -13.08
C PHE A 135 3.97 -10.05 -12.18
N PHE A 136 3.95 -9.43 -10.99
CA PHE A 136 5.05 -9.55 -10.04
C PHE A 136 5.19 -10.98 -9.51
N VAL A 137 4.08 -11.61 -9.13
CA VAL A 137 4.05 -13.00 -8.66
C VAL A 137 4.37 -13.97 -9.78
N GLU A 138 3.89 -13.72 -11.01
CA GLU A 138 4.23 -14.53 -12.19
C GLU A 138 5.72 -14.43 -12.52
N ASN A 139 6.36 -13.25 -12.39
CA ASN A 139 7.80 -13.11 -12.58
C ASN A 139 8.64 -13.73 -11.45
N LEU A 140 8.11 -13.79 -10.23
CA LEU A 140 8.86 -14.24 -9.04
C LEU A 140 8.74 -15.74 -8.80
N ILE A 141 7.60 -16.33 -9.16
CA ILE A 141 7.25 -17.74 -8.89
C ILE A 141 7.04 -18.52 -10.20
N GLY A 142 6.88 -17.85 -11.35
CA GLY A 142 6.66 -18.52 -12.62
C GLY A 142 7.86 -19.34 -13.10
N PRO A 143 7.64 -20.46 -13.81
CA PRO A 143 8.71 -21.27 -14.36
C PRO A 143 9.51 -20.48 -15.41
N SER A 144 10.84 -20.51 -15.33
CA SER A 144 11.75 -19.89 -16.31
C SER A 144 11.72 -20.57 -17.70
N SER A 145 11.16 -21.78 -17.77
CA SER A 145 11.03 -22.53 -19.01
C SER A 145 9.62 -22.41 -19.57
N THR A 146 9.57 -22.11 -20.87
CA THR A 146 8.39 -21.97 -21.73
C THR A 146 7.67 -23.30 -21.95
N ASN A 147 7.45 -24.09 -20.90
CA ASN A 147 6.69 -25.32 -20.97
C ASN A 147 5.21 -25.02 -20.70
N PRO A 148 4.32 -25.15 -21.70
CA PRO A 148 2.90 -24.82 -21.55
C PRO A 148 2.21 -25.67 -20.48
N ASP A 149 2.71 -26.88 -20.21
CA ASP A 149 2.11 -27.81 -19.24
C ASP A 149 2.42 -27.42 -17.78
N ALA A 150 3.58 -26.83 -17.51
CA ALA A 150 3.95 -26.35 -16.17
C ALA A 150 3.16 -25.10 -15.75
N ARG A 151 2.59 -24.38 -16.72
CA ARG A 151 1.75 -23.19 -16.51
C ARG A 151 0.40 -23.54 -15.88
N ILE A 152 -0.05 -24.79 -16.01
CA ILE A 152 -1.36 -25.28 -15.56
C ILE A 152 -1.30 -25.77 -14.09
N THR A 153 -0.12 -26.16 -13.61
CA THR A 153 0.08 -26.68 -12.25
C THR A 153 0.30 -25.57 -11.23
N GLY A 154 -0.71 -25.28 -10.40
CA GLY A 154 -0.60 -24.54 -9.14
C GLY A 154 -0.29 -23.04 -9.23
N TYR A 155 0.77 -22.65 -9.95
CA TYR A 155 1.29 -21.28 -10.03
C TYR A 155 0.29 -20.27 -10.59
N PHE A 156 -0.53 -20.70 -11.55
CA PHE A 156 -1.62 -19.90 -12.10
C PHE A 156 -2.66 -19.54 -11.02
N TYR A 157 -3.04 -20.50 -10.18
CA TYR A 157 -3.97 -20.27 -9.07
C TYR A 157 -3.37 -19.38 -7.98
N TRP A 158 -2.08 -19.52 -7.68
CA TRP A 158 -1.39 -18.63 -6.74
C TRP A 158 -1.32 -17.18 -7.24
N SER A 159 -1.04 -16.99 -8.53
CA SER A 159 -0.93 -15.65 -9.14
C SER A 159 -2.30 -14.97 -9.22
N ILE A 160 -3.35 -15.70 -9.63
CA ILE A 160 -4.73 -15.19 -9.62
C ILE A 160 -5.19 -14.92 -8.19
N GLY A 161 -4.93 -15.84 -7.26
CA GLY A 161 -5.28 -15.70 -5.85
C GLY A 161 -4.65 -14.45 -5.24
N ALA A 162 -3.36 -14.20 -5.49
CA ALA A 162 -2.67 -12.99 -5.06
C ALA A 162 -3.27 -11.72 -5.68
N GLY A 163 -3.58 -11.75 -6.98
CA GLY A 163 -4.27 -10.66 -7.67
C GLY A 163 -5.63 -10.34 -7.03
N VAL A 164 -6.48 -11.34 -6.83
CA VAL A 164 -7.82 -11.18 -6.23
C VAL A 164 -7.74 -10.71 -4.78
N LEU A 165 -6.85 -11.29 -3.96
CA LEU A 165 -6.63 -10.87 -2.57
C LEU A 165 -6.15 -9.43 -2.49
N SER A 166 -5.23 -9.03 -3.39
CA SER A 166 -4.75 -7.64 -3.44
C SER A 166 -5.86 -6.67 -3.85
N ALA A 167 -6.70 -7.03 -4.83
CA ALA A 167 -7.86 -6.23 -5.24
C ALA A 167 -8.84 -6.04 -4.07
N LEU A 168 -9.15 -7.10 -3.32
CA LEU A 168 -10.03 -7.06 -2.15
C LEU A 168 -9.44 -6.20 -1.03
N TRP A 169 -8.14 -6.32 -0.77
CA TRP A 169 -7.45 -5.53 0.24
C TRP A 169 -7.43 -4.04 -0.10
N ILE A 170 -7.12 -3.71 -1.36
CA ILE A 170 -7.15 -2.33 -1.86
C ILE A 170 -8.57 -1.77 -1.81
N TYR A 171 -9.57 -2.55 -2.23
CA TYR A 171 -10.97 -2.13 -2.16
C TYR A 171 -11.39 -1.79 -0.72
N SER A 172 -11.01 -2.62 0.25
CA SER A 172 -11.27 -2.40 1.68
C SER A 172 -10.62 -1.09 2.18
N LYS A 173 -9.40 -0.79 1.75
CA LYS A 173 -8.65 0.41 2.18
C LYS A 173 -9.06 1.69 1.45
N SER A 174 -9.32 1.63 0.15
CA SER A 174 -9.65 2.79 -0.69
C SER A 174 -11.04 3.35 -0.38
N GLY A 175 -11.88 2.62 0.36
CA GLY A 175 -13.17 3.11 0.84
C GLY A 175 -14.02 3.66 -0.30
N LEU A 176 -14.06 2.95 -1.43
CA LEU A 176 -14.78 3.36 -2.65
C LEU A 176 -16.28 3.55 -2.39
N SER A 177 -16.86 2.81 -1.44
CA SER A 177 -18.26 2.97 -1.02
C SER A 177 -18.47 4.04 0.07
N ASN A 178 -17.39 4.47 0.74
CA ASN A 178 -17.46 5.31 1.92
C ASN A 178 -17.42 6.80 1.54
N ASN A 179 -18.37 7.58 2.04
CA ASN A 179 -18.60 8.99 1.70
C ASN A 179 -17.55 9.95 2.31
N GLN A 180 -16.29 9.55 2.45
CA GLN A 180 -15.23 10.42 2.96
C GLN A 180 -14.98 11.63 2.05
N THR A 181 -15.32 11.53 0.76
CA THR A 181 -15.26 12.62 -0.21
C THR A 181 -16.12 13.81 0.20
N ILE A 182 -17.28 13.59 0.83
CA ILE A 182 -18.14 14.68 1.32
C ILE A 182 -17.43 15.50 2.40
N ARG A 183 -16.65 14.86 3.28
CA ARG A 183 -15.88 15.55 4.34
C ARG A 183 -14.75 16.40 3.76
N ILE A 184 -14.01 15.87 2.79
CA ILE A 184 -12.90 16.58 2.13
C ILE A 184 -13.43 17.73 1.27
N CYS A 185 -14.51 17.52 0.52
CA CYS A 185 -15.18 18.58 -0.24
C CYS A 185 -15.77 19.66 0.68
N ASN A 186 -16.39 19.29 1.81
CA ASN A 186 -16.85 20.28 2.80
C ASN A 186 -15.70 21.07 3.41
N TRP A 187 -14.55 20.42 3.67
CA TRP A 187 -13.36 21.09 4.17
C TRP A 187 -12.79 22.07 3.14
N ALA A 188 -12.64 21.64 1.88
CA ALA A 188 -12.18 22.49 0.78
C ALA A 188 -13.15 23.66 0.51
N TYR A 189 -14.46 23.41 0.55
CA TYR A 189 -15.49 24.43 0.41
C TYR A 189 -15.45 25.46 1.54
N LYS A 190 -15.27 25.02 2.79
CA LYS A 190 -15.10 25.91 3.95
C LYS A 190 -13.85 26.77 3.84
N ILE A 191 -12.75 26.23 3.33
CA ILE A 191 -11.51 26.98 3.08
C ILE A 191 -11.69 27.98 1.93
N GLY A 192 -12.35 27.59 0.84
CA GLY A 192 -12.65 28.48 -0.28
C GLY A 192 -13.54 29.65 0.12
N LEU A 193 -14.55 29.41 0.96
CA LEU A 193 -15.39 30.48 1.52
C LEU A 193 -14.66 31.36 2.54
N SER A 194 -13.77 30.80 3.38
CA SER A 194 -13.04 31.60 4.38
C SER A 194 -11.99 32.50 3.74
N THR A 195 -11.42 32.09 2.61
CA THR A 195 -10.51 32.90 1.79
C THR A 195 -11.26 33.89 0.90
N GLY A 196 -12.44 33.53 0.39
CA GLY A 196 -13.31 34.43 -0.40
C GLY A 196 -13.95 35.56 0.41
N LYS A 197 -14.21 35.38 1.72
CA LYS A 197 -14.76 36.42 2.61
C LYS A 197 -13.75 37.48 3.08
N ARG A 198 -12.47 37.38 2.72
CA ARG A 198 -11.42 38.38 3.03
C ARG A 198 -11.11 39.33 1.87
N ARG A 199 -12.02 39.46 0.90
CA ARG A 199 -12.02 40.54 -0.09
C ARG A 199 -13.28 41.36 0.03
#